data_AF-A0AAV0BK30-F1
#
_entry.id   AF-A0AAV0BK30-F1
#
_cell.length_a   1.000
_cell.length_b   1.000
_cell.length_c   1.000
_cell.angle_alpha   90.00
_cell.angle_beta   90.00
_cell.angle_gamma   90.00
#
_symmetry.space_group_name_H-M   'P 1'
#
loop_
_entity.id
_entity.type
_entity.pdbx_description
1 polymer ?
#
loop_
_entity_poly.entity_id
_entity_poly.type
_entity_poly.pdbx_seq_one_letter_code
_entity_poly.pdbx_strand_id
1 'polypeptide(L)'
;RSPGRRVLDLSTDLSSDLSPVPGPSTMNSQEQDRVVWVDIASVESDETYWWPGLVLSQMDGVEGDGGSGGGGDDDDRMVKLIGPNNRFIGSRQRRFNSFKATKEFKPLISFVPSKLNPILKVSRSPSEPARYPSAHSLKLAYNQACESYVILQFKESDGLPDSWTCMVPLSQESRSVLCDALSQELPCGRASNQSPIPSDFKDQEETLSEDEFDLQSQRDTPDQEIQIPGEAVLSRDKWKGEYWPATVVGYAGLRLCPLRGRKSERRRVEEKIYRLRFCDGKELEVRRSYFFTSDQEEFYTVEVSRLHSTNISFKAMLLKIDAQLYRTDEIMKGQSKDPDLILKHDSFLNCTKSRAKIPQDVRYGHYSEETIQKIGDYLAERYMTATVSFYFVDSRFSKLNESQRRQYIFDILVPEIVWLVTVEEYMEEAEGQLPKGSDQEEVRDLAKRLAAEELKRIDVVDRVTAMRVRNKRSGERQ
;
A
#
# COMPACT_ATOMS: atom_id res chain seq x y z
N ARG A 1 32.28 57.17 2.25
CA ARG A 1 33.22 57.12 1.09
C ARG A 1 34.42 56.29 1.55
N SER A 2 34.63 55.15 0.92
CA SER A 2 35.63 54.10 1.27
C SER A 2 37.07 54.65 1.34
N PRO A 3 38.01 53.97 2.02
CA PRO A 3 38.69 52.81 1.42
C PRO A 3 39.20 51.74 2.42
N GLY A 4 39.69 50.58 1.92
CA GLY A 4 40.68 49.79 2.67
C GLY A 4 40.75 48.29 2.40
N ARG A 5 41.66 47.87 1.49
CA ARG A 5 42.15 46.50 1.24
C ARG A 5 42.79 45.85 2.49
N ARG A 6 42.79 44.50 2.58
CA ARG A 6 43.98 43.64 2.43
C ARG A 6 43.65 42.13 2.51
N VAL A 7 44.31 41.39 1.62
CA VAL A 7 44.46 39.92 1.59
C VAL A 7 45.67 39.57 2.44
N LEU A 8 45.64 38.43 3.15
CA LEU A 8 46.79 37.52 3.31
C LEU A 8 46.30 36.19 3.88
N ASP A 9 46.65 35.13 3.16
CA ASP A 9 46.43 33.72 3.43
C ASP A 9 47.78 33.14 3.85
N LEU A 10 47.86 32.39 4.95
CA LEU A 10 49.04 31.60 5.32
C LEU A 10 48.60 30.38 6.14
N SER A 11 48.74 29.23 5.50
CA SER A 11 48.72 27.87 6.05
C SER A 11 49.83 27.60 7.05
N THR A 12 49.52 26.86 8.12
CA THR A 12 50.48 25.90 8.72
C THR A 12 49.74 24.84 9.55
N ASP A 13 49.82 23.59 9.10
CA ASP A 13 49.69 22.39 9.94
C ASP A 13 50.90 22.27 10.86
N LEU A 14 50.71 21.78 12.10
CA LEU A 14 51.69 20.93 12.80
C LEU A 14 51.00 20.18 13.96
N SER A 15 51.14 18.86 13.88
CA SER A 15 50.71 17.83 14.82
C SER A 15 51.43 17.91 16.18
N SER A 16 50.76 17.47 17.25
CA SER A 16 51.42 16.91 18.44
C SER A 16 50.52 15.87 19.11
N ASP A 17 51.01 14.64 19.13
CA ASP A 17 50.52 13.47 19.86
C ASP A 17 50.35 13.71 21.37
N LEU A 18 49.20 13.30 21.90
CA LEU A 18 49.06 12.78 23.27
C LEU A 18 47.98 11.67 23.28
N SER A 19 48.42 10.43 23.50
CA SER A 19 47.60 9.34 24.08
C SER A 19 48.00 9.20 25.56
N PRO A 20 47.35 8.39 26.44
CA PRO A 20 46.02 7.77 26.43
C PRO A 20 45.25 7.94 27.77
N VAL A 21 43.90 7.86 27.78
CA VAL A 21 43.13 7.35 28.96
C VAL A 21 41.81 6.72 28.47
N PRO A 22 41.51 5.45 28.80
CA PRO A 22 40.20 4.87 28.57
C PRO A 22 39.26 5.28 29.71
N GLY A 23 38.13 5.88 29.37
CA GLY A 23 37.09 6.25 30.32
C GLY A 23 35.72 6.21 29.67
N PRO A 24 34.67 6.12 30.48
CA PRO A 24 34.04 4.90 30.94
C PRO A 24 33.03 4.37 29.92
N SER A 25 32.85 3.05 29.92
CA SER A 25 31.71 2.36 29.34
C SER A 25 30.41 2.95 29.91
N THR A 26 29.82 3.91 29.20
CA THR A 26 28.39 4.18 29.28
C THR A 26 27.68 2.98 28.67
N MET A 27 27.41 1.98 29.51
CA MET A 27 26.36 1.02 29.23
C MET A 27 25.05 1.81 29.18
N ASN A 28 24.60 2.11 27.97
CA ASN A 28 23.26 2.62 27.73
C ASN A 28 22.28 1.53 28.16
N SER A 29 21.52 1.80 29.21
CA SER A 29 20.37 1.04 29.70
C SER A 29 19.16 1.11 28.72
N GLN A 30 19.43 1.23 27.42
CA GLN A 30 18.47 1.60 26.38
C GLN A 30 18.40 0.57 25.23
N GLU A 31 18.91 -0.65 25.42
CA GLU A 31 18.83 -1.73 24.41
C GLU A 31 17.56 -2.59 24.55
N GLN A 32 16.41 -1.98 24.83
CA GLN A 32 15.15 -2.72 24.90
C GLN A 32 14.48 -2.76 23.52
N ASP A 33 14.00 -3.95 23.14
CA ASP A 33 13.33 -4.23 21.88
C ASP A 33 14.15 -3.81 20.63
N ARG A 34 15.24 -4.54 20.33
CA ARG A 34 15.98 -4.38 19.07
C ARG A 34 15.89 -5.61 18.17
N VAL A 35 15.93 -5.38 16.87
CA VAL A 35 16.05 -6.46 15.90
C VAL A 35 17.53 -6.82 15.75
N VAL A 36 17.84 -8.11 15.77
CA VAL A 36 19.19 -8.65 15.59
C VAL A 36 19.18 -9.75 14.54
N TRP A 37 20.32 -9.96 13.89
CA TRP A 37 20.58 -11.19 13.16
C TRP A 37 21.12 -12.24 14.12
N VAL A 38 20.62 -13.45 14.00
CA VAL A 38 20.91 -14.58 14.87
C VAL A 38 21.40 -15.76 14.04
N ASP A 39 22.51 -16.38 14.44
CA ASP A 39 22.97 -17.63 13.84
C ASP A 39 22.18 -18.81 14.42
N ILE A 40 21.32 -19.40 13.59
CA ILE A 40 20.47 -20.55 13.94
C ILE A 40 21.10 -21.90 13.59
N ALA A 41 22.39 -21.91 13.20
CA ALA A 41 23.12 -23.15 13.01
C ALA A 41 23.21 -23.97 14.31
N SER A 42 23.34 -25.29 14.16
CA SER A 42 23.71 -26.14 15.30
C SER A 42 25.09 -25.72 15.82
N VAL A 43 25.27 -25.71 17.14
CA VAL A 43 26.56 -25.37 17.79
C VAL A 43 27.69 -26.27 17.27
N GLU A 44 27.37 -27.51 16.93
CA GLU A 44 28.31 -28.53 16.41
C GLU A 44 28.58 -28.43 14.89
N SER A 45 27.91 -27.53 14.16
CA SER A 45 28.13 -27.35 12.71
C SER A 45 29.09 -26.19 12.47
N ASP A 46 30.03 -26.36 11.53
CA ASP A 46 30.91 -25.28 11.05
C ASP A 46 30.16 -24.24 10.21
N GLU A 47 28.92 -24.53 9.82
CA GLU A 47 28.10 -23.65 9.00
C GLU A 47 27.50 -22.48 9.81
N THR A 48 27.11 -21.42 9.11
CA THR A 48 26.48 -20.22 9.69
C THR A 48 25.18 -19.92 8.96
N TYR A 49 24.10 -19.75 9.72
CA TYR A 49 22.76 -19.51 9.19
C TYR A 49 22.10 -18.30 9.86
N TRP A 50 22.05 -17.18 9.17
CA TRP A 50 21.48 -15.95 9.71
C TRP A 50 19.96 -15.90 9.60
N TRP A 51 19.30 -15.57 10.70
CA TRP A 51 17.86 -15.36 10.81
C TRP A 51 17.54 -14.12 11.65
N PRO A 52 16.52 -13.30 11.31
CA PRO A 52 16.19 -12.16 12.13
C PRO A 52 15.46 -12.57 13.42
N GLY A 53 15.87 -11.99 14.54
CA GLY A 53 15.27 -12.17 15.86
C GLY A 53 14.98 -10.82 16.52
N LEU A 54 14.00 -10.81 17.40
CA LEU A 54 13.66 -9.69 18.26
C LEU A 54 14.18 -9.97 19.66
N VAL A 55 15.04 -9.10 20.19
CA VAL A 55 15.50 -9.14 21.57
C VAL A 55 14.36 -8.63 22.46
N LEU A 56 13.99 -9.43 23.46
CA LEU A 56 12.97 -9.11 24.45
C LEU A 56 13.67 -8.80 25.77
N SER A 57 13.30 -7.68 26.39
CA SER A 57 13.62 -7.45 27.79
C SER A 57 12.87 -8.46 28.65
N GLN A 58 13.53 -8.96 29.70
CA GLN A 58 12.88 -9.78 30.70
C GLN A 58 11.72 -8.97 31.27
N MET A 59 10.48 -9.47 31.17
CA MET A 59 9.37 -8.84 31.87
C MET A 59 9.63 -8.95 33.38
N ASP A 60 9.71 -7.82 34.06
CA ASP A 60 9.74 -7.70 35.51
C ASP A 60 8.55 -8.48 36.10
N GLY A 61 8.77 -9.72 36.55
CA GLY A 61 7.65 -10.56 36.95
C GLY A 61 7.98 -11.90 37.62
N VAL A 62 9.24 -12.17 37.96
CA VAL A 62 9.56 -13.29 38.84
C VAL A 62 10.55 -12.80 39.90
N GLU A 63 10.01 -12.38 41.05
CA GLU A 63 10.77 -12.19 42.28
C GLU A 63 11.34 -13.56 42.71
N GLY A 64 12.51 -13.90 42.17
CA GLY A 64 13.33 -15.01 42.63
C GLY A 64 14.25 -14.52 43.74
N ASP A 65 13.87 -14.82 44.98
CA ASP A 65 14.65 -14.53 46.18
C ASP A 65 16.00 -15.28 46.16
N GLY A 66 17.09 -14.55 46.38
CA GLY A 66 18.35 -15.06 46.93
C GLY A 66 19.38 -15.63 45.95
N GLY A 67 20.39 -14.82 45.58
CA GLY A 67 21.65 -15.36 45.08
C GLY A 67 22.59 -14.35 44.43
N SER A 68 23.24 -13.49 45.21
CA SER A 68 24.33 -12.63 44.76
C SER A 68 25.54 -13.44 44.25
N GLY A 69 25.92 -13.21 42.99
CA GLY A 69 27.20 -13.64 42.44
C GLY A 69 27.39 -13.04 41.05
N GLY A 70 28.08 -11.90 40.99
CA GLY A 70 28.18 -11.06 39.80
C GLY A 70 28.92 -11.67 38.61
N GLY A 71 28.57 -11.16 37.42
CA GLY A 71 29.35 -11.28 36.19
C GLY A 71 28.48 -11.54 34.95
N GLY A 72 28.18 -10.50 34.17
CA GLY A 72 27.67 -10.61 32.79
C GLY A 72 26.24 -10.11 32.57
N ASP A 73 26.04 -8.79 32.48
CA ASP A 73 24.73 -8.11 32.35
C ASP A 73 23.99 -8.33 31.00
N ASP A 74 24.49 -9.23 30.14
CA ASP A 74 23.88 -9.59 28.85
C ASP A 74 23.25 -11.01 28.84
N ASP A 75 23.46 -11.82 29.88
CA ASP A 75 23.24 -13.27 29.84
C ASP A 75 21.78 -13.72 29.93
N ASP A 76 20.87 -12.87 30.40
CA ASP A 76 19.46 -13.23 30.64
C ASP A 76 18.46 -12.71 29.60
N ARG A 77 18.94 -12.06 28.53
CA ARG A 77 18.06 -11.57 27.45
C ARG A 77 17.46 -12.73 26.66
N MET A 78 16.21 -12.58 26.25
CA MET A 78 15.51 -13.59 25.43
C MET A 78 15.40 -13.09 23.99
N VAL A 79 15.59 -13.97 23.01
CA VAL A 79 15.36 -13.66 21.60
C VAL A 79 14.20 -14.48 21.08
N LYS A 80 13.26 -13.79 20.43
CA LYS A 80 12.18 -14.40 19.68
C LYS A 80 12.48 -14.29 18.19
N LEU A 81 12.65 -15.44 17.54
CA LEU A 81 12.87 -15.47 16.08
C LEU A 81 11.61 -15.01 15.34
N ILE A 82 11.79 -14.15 14.33
CA ILE A 82 10.71 -13.58 13.55
C ILE A 82 10.32 -14.56 12.44
N GLY A 83 9.04 -14.88 12.25
CA GLY A 83 8.68 -15.83 11.20
C GLY A 83 7.19 -15.95 10.90
N PRO A 84 6.84 -16.50 9.73
CA PRO A 84 5.47 -16.43 9.18
C PRO A 84 4.45 -17.33 9.88
N ASN A 85 4.84 -18.16 10.86
CA ASN A 85 3.90 -19.03 11.61
C ASN A 85 4.49 -19.64 12.91
N ASN A 86 5.64 -19.18 13.42
CA ASN A 86 6.34 -19.78 14.59
C ASN A 86 6.68 -21.29 14.53
N ARG A 87 6.30 -22.04 13.48
CA ARG A 87 6.40 -23.51 13.46
C ARG A 87 7.78 -24.06 13.04
N PHE A 88 8.50 -23.38 12.14
CA PHE A 88 9.69 -23.95 11.51
C PHE A 88 10.99 -23.79 12.30
N ILE A 89 11.05 -22.93 13.32
CA ILE A 89 12.28 -22.67 14.09
C ILE A 89 12.11 -22.93 15.60
N GLY A 90 11.01 -23.60 15.95
CA GLY A 90 10.59 -23.80 17.33
C GLY A 90 9.96 -22.51 17.87
N SER A 91 8.73 -22.60 18.33
CA SER A 91 7.95 -21.50 18.91
C SER A 91 8.48 -20.98 20.26
N ARG A 92 9.70 -21.37 20.65
CA ARG A 92 10.29 -21.05 21.95
C ARG A 92 11.25 -19.88 21.81
N GLN A 93 10.99 -18.83 22.59
CA GLN A 93 12.02 -17.85 22.92
C GLN A 93 13.24 -18.61 23.44
N ARG A 94 14.42 -18.18 23.02
CA ARG A 94 15.68 -18.77 23.50
C ARG A 94 16.53 -17.68 24.14
N ARG A 95 17.41 -18.07 25.06
CA ARG A 95 18.39 -17.13 25.63
C ARG A 95 19.25 -16.56 24.51
N PHE A 96 19.56 -15.27 24.57
CA PHE A 96 20.36 -14.55 23.59
C PHE A 96 21.72 -15.25 23.36
N ASN A 97 22.32 -15.78 24.42
CA ASN A 97 23.60 -16.50 24.36
C ASN A 97 23.51 -17.96 23.92
N SER A 98 22.29 -18.49 23.69
CA SER A 98 22.13 -19.86 23.18
C SER A 98 22.40 -19.99 21.69
N PHE A 99 22.63 -18.87 21.00
CA PHE A 99 22.93 -18.83 19.59
C PHE A 99 24.44 -18.75 19.36
N LYS A 100 24.90 -19.38 18.28
CA LYS A 100 26.33 -19.47 17.94
C LYS A 100 26.96 -18.08 17.71
N ALA A 101 26.19 -17.16 17.13
CA ALA A 101 26.59 -15.77 16.93
C ALA A 101 25.36 -14.86 16.79
N THR A 102 25.52 -13.59 17.14
CA THR A 102 24.53 -12.53 16.89
C THR A 102 25.23 -11.33 16.27
N LYS A 103 24.52 -10.56 15.44
CA LYS A 103 25.01 -9.28 14.91
C LYS A 103 23.88 -8.26 14.80
N GLU A 104 24.25 -6.99 14.76
CA GLU A 104 23.32 -5.88 14.56
C GLU A 104 22.51 -6.07 13.26
N PHE A 105 21.19 -5.92 13.34
CA PHE A 105 20.34 -5.94 12.17
C PHE A 105 20.43 -4.61 11.43
N LYS A 106 20.98 -4.64 10.21
CA LYS A 106 20.94 -3.49 9.28
C LYS A 106 20.06 -3.85 8.09
N PRO A 107 18.97 -3.09 7.83
CA PRO A 107 18.14 -3.33 6.66
C PRO A 107 18.96 -3.12 5.39
N LEU A 108 18.99 -4.14 4.54
CA LEU A 108 19.56 -4.15 3.22
C LEU A 108 18.50 -3.78 2.17
N ILE A 109 18.81 -2.80 1.34
CA ILE A 109 17.95 -2.34 0.23
C ILE A 109 17.68 -3.46 -0.80
N SER A 110 18.60 -4.43 -0.91
CA SER A 110 18.52 -5.60 -1.80
C SER A 110 18.81 -6.89 -1.02
N PHE A 111 17.80 -7.37 -0.30
CA PHE A 111 17.90 -8.62 0.45
C PHE A 111 17.84 -9.84 -0.47
N VAL A 112 18.97 -10.56 -0.55
CA VAL A 112 19.08 -11.82 -1.28
C VAL A 112 19.33 -12.94 -0.26
N PRO A 113 18.31 -13.79 0.04
CA PRO A 113 18.40 -14.84 1.04
C PRO A 113 19.66 -15.72 0.95
N SER A 114 20.05 -16.07 -0.28
CA SER A 114 21.17 -16.95 -0.58
C SER A 114 22.55 -16.35 -0.33
N LYS A 115 22.66 -15.02 -0.13
CA LYS A 115 23.92 -14.37 0.29
C LYS A 115 24.19 -14.57 1.78
N LEU A 116 23.14 -14.58 2.61
CA LEU A 116 23.27 -14.81 4.04
C LEU A 116 23.29 -16.29 4.41
N ASN A 117 22.60 -17.12 3.61
CA ASN A 117 22.45 -18.55 3.86
C ASN A 117 22.86 -19.32 2.61
N PRO A 118 24.15 -19.67 2.45
CA PRO A 118 24.69 -20.34 1.26
C PRO A 118 23.98 -21.65 0.93
N ILE A 119 23.45 -22.37 1.93
CA ILE A 119 22.68 -23.61 1.72
C ILE A 119 21.44 -23.41 0.84
N LEU A 120 20.92 -22.19 0.74
CA LEU A 120 19.77 -21.89 -0.13
C LEU A 120 20.15 -21.92 -1.62
N LYS A 121 21.44 -21.98 -1.98
CA LYS A 121 21.92 -22.17 -3.36
C LYS A 121 22.00 -23.64 -3.76
N VAL A 122 22.13 -24.55 -2.79
CA VAL A 122 22.29 -25.97 -3.07
C VAL A 122 20.91 -26.57 -3.32
N SER A 123 20.69 -27.04 -4.55
CA SER A 123 19.47 -27.78 -4.89
C SER A 123 19.40 -29.03 -4.02
N ARG A 124 18.44 -29.08 -3.10
CA ARG A 124 18.29 -30.21 -2.17
C ARG A 124 17.68 -31.41 -2.89
N SER A 125 18.19 -32.59 -2.58
CA SER A 125 17.52 -33.83 -2.96
C SER A 125 16.12 -33.87 -2.33
N PRO A 126 15.07 -34.28 -3.07
CA PRO A 126 13.70 -34.37 -2.55
C PRO A 126 13.52 -35.35 -1.38
N SER A 127 14.55 -36.16 -1.04
CA SER A 127 14.51 -37.17 0.02
C SER A 127 15.00 -36.71 1.40
N GLU A 128 15.55 -35.51 1.54
CA GLU A 128 16.02 -35.01 2.85
C GLU A 128 14.98 -34.10 3.52
N PRO A 129 14.66 -34.32 4.81
CA PRO A 129 13.79 -33.41 5.55
C PRO A 129 14.44 -32.01 5.59
N ALA A 130 13.64 -30.97 5.30
CA ALA A 130 14.12 -29.59 5.25
C ALA A 130 14.57 -29.10 6.64
N ARG A 131 15.82 -29.37 6.99
CA ARG A 131 16.45 -29.00 8.26
C ARG A 131 16.55 -27.48 8.48
N TYR A 132 16.37 -26.69 7.41
CA TYR A 132 16.43 -25.23 7.46
C TYR A 132 15.27 -24.59 6.67
N PRO A 133 14.85 -23.36 7.05
CA PRO A 133 13.75 -22.65 6.39
C PRO A 133 14.04 -22.34 4.91
N SER A 134 12.97 -22.17 4.13
CA SER A 134 13.05 -21.83 2.71
C SER A 134 13.53 -20.38 2.49
N ALA A 135 14.03 -20.09 1.28
CA ALA A 135 14.37 -18.73 0.87
C ALA A 135 13.16 -17.78 0.95
N HIS A 136 11.96 -18.29 0.66
CA HIS A 136 10.70 -17.56 0.80
C HIS A 136 10.40 -17.22 2.26
N SER A 137 10.54 -18.20 3.16
CA SER A 137 10.32 -18.00 4.60
C SER A 137 11.30 -16.99 5.19
N LEU A 138 12.57 -17.01 4.76
CA LEU A 138 13.56 -16.02 5.19
C LEU A 138 13.22 -14.63 4.68
N LYS A 139 12.76 -14.52 3.43
CA LYS A 139 12.35 -13.24 2.84
C LYS A 139 11.15 -12.64 3.58
N LEU A 140 10.16 -13.45 3.96
CA LEU A 140 9.05 -13.03 4.79
C LEU A 140 9.51 -12.55 6.17
N ALA A 141 10.32 -13.36 6.86
CA ALA A 141 10.85 -12.99 8.17
C ALA A 141 11.69 -11.70 8.12
N TYR A 142 12.46 -11.52 7.05
CA TYR A 142 13.24 -10.31 6.82
C TYR A 142 12.36 -9.06 6.63
N ASN A 143 11.28 -9.14 5.86
CA ASN A 143 10.36 -8.01 5.68
C ASN A 143 9.73 -7.59 7.01
N GLN A 144 9.27 -8.58 7.80
CA GLN A 144 8.72 -8.33 9.13
C GLN A 144 9.77 -7.77 10.10
N ALA A 145 11.03 -8.19 9.96
CA ALA A 145 12.14 -7.66 10.72
C ALA A 145 12.46 -6.21 10.34
N CYS A 146 12.36 -5.83 9.07
CA CYS A 146 12.49 -4.44 8.62
C CYS A 146 11.39 -3.56 9.19
N GLU A 147 10.14 -4.01 9.16
CA GLU A 147 9.00 -3.30 9.77
C GLU A 147 9.23 -3.08 11.27
N SER A 148 9.61 -4.15 11.97
CA SER A 148 9.92 -4.09 13.40
C SER A 148 11.10 -3.15 13.67
N TYR A 149 12.17 -3.23 12.89
CA TYR A 149 13.37 -2.39 13.03
C TYR A 149 13.04 -0.91 12.88
N VAL A 150 12.22 -0.55 11.88
CA VAL A 150 11.77 0.82 11.66
C VAL A 150 10.95 1.31 12.85
N ILE A 151 9.97 0.51 13.31
CA ILE A 151 9.14 0.86 14.47
C ILE A 151 10.00 1.11 15.73
N LEU A 152 11.04 0.31 15.94
CA LEU A 152 11.88 0.36 17.13
C LEU A 152 12.90 1.51 17.07
N GLN A 153 13.48 1.80 15.91
CA GLN A 153 14.36 2.95 15.70
C GLN A 153 13.65 4.29 16.00
N PHE A 154 12.34 4.36 15.74
CA PHE A 154 11.53 5.54 16.06
C PHE A 154 11.17 5.66 17.55
N LYS A 155 11.25 4.57 18.34
CA LYS A 155 11.04 4.63 19.79
C LYS A 155 12.25 5.16 20.56
N GLU A 156 13.47 4.89 20.09
CA GLU A 156 14.71 5.28 20.81
C GLU A 156 15.03 6.79 20.73
N SER A 157 14.41 7.54 19.82
CA SER A 157 14.60 8.99 19.67
C SER A 157 13.68 9.79 20.62
N ASP A 158 13.86 9.61 21.93
CA ASP A 158 13.07 10.19 23.04
C ASP A 158 13.21 11.73 23.19
N GLY A 159 12.72 12.46 22.20
CA GLY A 159 12.54 13.91 22.23
C GLY A 159 11.54 14.46 21.22
N LEU A 160 11.00 13.61 20.34
CA LEU A 160 9.91 13.96 19.44
C LEU A 160 8.60 13.35 19.97
N PRO A 161 7.46 14.05 19.83
CA PRO A 161 6.17 13.48 20.19
C PRO A 161 5.97 12.15 19.46
N ASP A 162 5.38 11.17 20.15
CA ASP A 162 5.14 9.78 19.68
C ASP A 162 5.05 9.70 18.16
N SER A 163 5.78 8.78 17.53
CA SER A 163 5.82 8.59 16.06
C SER A 163 4.45 8.43 15.39
N TRP A 164 3.42 8.14 16.17
CA TRP A 164 2.01 8.05 15.79
C TRP A 164 1.29 9.41 15.76
N THR A 165 1.83 10.43 16.43
CA THR A 165 1.32 11.80 16.55
C THR A 165 1.84 12.73 15.45
N CYS A 166 2.88 12.31 14.72
CA CYS A 166 3.50 13.05 13.62
C CYS A 166 3.48 12.28 12.30
N MET A 167 2.54 11.35 12.13
CA MET A 167 2.31 10.80 10.80
C MET A 167 1.65 11.87 9.92
N VAL A 168 2.52 12.52 9.13
CA VAL A 168 2.17 13.15 7.85
C VAL A 168 1.11 12.28 7.17
N PRO A 169 0.03 12.87 6.61
CA PRO A 169 -1.01 12.11 5.94
C PRO A 169 -0.34 11.20 4.90
N LEU A 170 -0.42 9.88 5.13
CA LEU A 170 0.02 8.90 4.14
C LEU A 170 -0.67 9.23 2.82
N SER A 171 0.12 9.34 1.75
CA SER A 171 -0.39 9.53 0.39
C SER A 171 -1.48 8.50 0.09
N GLN A 172 -2.42 8.83 -0.79
CA GLN A 172 -3.48 7.90 -1.21
C GLN A 172 -2.89 6.57 -1.70
N GLU A 173 -1.72 6.62 -2.36
CA GLU A 173 -0.93 5.45 -2.75
C GLU A 173 -0.44 4.63 -1.55
N SER A 174 0.05 5.29 -0.50
CA SER A 174 0.51 4.61 0.72
C SER A 174 -0.65 3.96 1.48
N ARG A 175 -1.81 4.62 1.51
CA ARG A 175 -3.03 4.09 2.14
C ARG A 175 -3.63 2.91 1.36
N SER A 176 -3.63 2.98 0.03
CA SER A 176 -4.14 1.90 -0.82
C SER A 176 -3.25 0.66 -0.74
N VAL A 177 -1.92 0.83 -0.75
CA VAL A 177 -0.96 -0.27 -0.56
C VAL A 177 -1.12 -0.94 0.80
N LEU A 178 -1.38 -0.18 1.86
CA LEU A 178 -1.67 -0.73 3.19
C LEU A 178 -3.01 -1.48 3.23
N CYS A 179 -4.06 -0.98 2.57
CA CYS A 179 -5.34 -1.68 2.47
C CYS A 179 -5.21 -3.02 1.72
N ASP A 180 -4.46 -3.05 0.63
CA ASP A 180 -4.22 -4.26 -0.15
C ASP A 180 -3.38 -5.29 0.62
N ALA A 181 -2.38 -4.81 1.39
CA ALA A 181 -1.58 -5.66 2.26
C ALA A 181 -2.41 -6.30 3.40
N LEU A 182 -3.36 -5.55 3.96
CA LEU A 182 -4.28 -6.02 5.01
C LEU A 182 -5.38 -6.94 4.46
N SER A 183 -5.78 -6.76 3.18
CA SER A 183 -6.82 -7.58 2.54
C SER A 183 -6.33 -8.94 2.06
N GLN A 184 -5.02 -9.18 1.98
CA GLN A 184 -4.42 -10.47 1.58
C GLN A 184 -4.49 -11.57 2.67
N GLU A 185 -5.10 -11.31 3.84
CA GLU A 185 -5.26 -12.31 4.91
C GLU A 185 -6.39 -13.35 4.67
N LEU A 186 -7.07 -13.34 3.51
CA LEU A 186 -8.08 -14.37 3.18
C LEU A 186 -7.60 -15.30 2.05
N PRO A 187 -7.45 -16.62 2.31
CA PRO A 187 -6.96 -17.56 1.31
C PRO A 187 -8.09 -18.01 0.37
N CYS A 188 -8.16 -17.45 -0.84
CA CYS A 188 -8.85 -18.11 -1.96
C CYS A 188 -7.90 -19.15 -2.57
N GLY A 189 -8.16 -20.42 -2.27
CA GLY A 189 -7.39 -21.56 -2.76
C GLY A 189 -7.42 -21.69 -4.29
N ARG A 190 -6.23 -21.74 -4.90
CA ARG A 190 -6.03 -22.24 -6.27
C ARG A 190 -6.05 -23.77 -6.25
N ALA A 191 -6.98 -24.38 -6.99
CA ALA A 191 -6.84 -25.77 -7.43
C ALA A 191 -5.93 -25.80 -8.66
N SER A 192 -4.72 -26.30 -8.46
CA SER A 192 -3.81 -26.74 -9.51
C SER A 192 -4.30 -28.08 -10.04
N ASN A 193 -4.49 -28.22 -11.35
CA ASN A 193 -4.48 -29.51 -12.02
C ASN A 193 -3.55 -29.43 -13.23
N GLN A 194 -2.48 -30.24 -13.15
CA GLN A 194 -1.56 -30.52 -14.23
C GLN A 194 -2.02 -31.74 -15.04
N SER A 195 -1.50 -31.80 -16.27
CA SER A 195 -1.26 -32.97 -17.12
C SER A 195 -2.33 -33.38 -18.14
N PRO A 196 -1.96 -34.11 -19.21
CA PRO A 196 -0.68 -34.15 -19.94
C PRO A 196 -0.87 -34.03 -21.47
N ILE A 197 0.24 -33.78 -22.17
CA ILE A 197 0.39 -33.90 -23.63
C ILE A 197 0.25 -35.39 -24.03
N PRO A 198 -0.41 -35.68 -25.16
CA PRO A 198 0.13 -36.69 -26.07
C PRO A 198 0.29 -36.16 -27.49
N SER A 199 1.44 -36.52 -28.05
CA SER A 199 1.87 -36.35 -29.43
C SER A 199 1.25 -37.38 -30.38
N ASP A 200 1.09 -36.95 -31.63
CA ASP A 200 0.91 -37.69 -32.89
C ASP A 200 -0.40 -38.48 -33.12
N PHE A 201 -1.20 -38.07 -34.11
CA PHE A 201 -1.66 -38.92 -35.23
C PHE A 201 -2.21 -38.08 -36.39
N LYS A 202 -1.95 -38.56 -37.61
CA LYS A 202 -2.20 -37.96 -38.94
C LYS A 202 -3.66 -38.04 -39.40
N ASP A 203 -3.99 -37.11 -40.30
CA ASP A 203 -4.93 -37.16 -41.43
C ASP A 203 -6.26 -37.93 -41.23
N GLN A 204 -7.39 -37.21 -41.18
CA GLN A 204 -8.62 -37.66 -41.83
C GLN A 204 -9.62 -36.53 -42.09
N GLU A 205 -10.23 -36.64 -43.27
CA GLU A 205 -11.21 -35.75 -43.91
C GLU A 205 -12.56 -35.66 -43.18
N GLU A 206 -13.25 -34.58 -43.54
CA GLU A 206 -14.60 -34.14 -43.19
C GLU A 206 -15.64 -35.24 -42.95
N THR A 207 -16.33 -35.12 -41.81
CA THR A 207 -17.76 -35.43 -41.69
C THR A 207 -18.34 -34.55 -40.58
N LEU A 208 -19.21 -33.60 -40.96
CA LEU A 208 -19.91 -32.70 -40.05
C LEU A 208 -21.00 -33.48 -39.30
N SER A 209 -20.82 -33.71 -38.00
CA SER A 209 -21.84 -34.22 -37.08
C SER A 209 -22.31 -33.11 -36.12
N GLU A 210 -23.55 -33.25 -35.64
CA GLU A 210 -24.32 -32.30 -34.82
C GLU A 210 -23.74 -32.04 -33.40
N ASP A 211 -22.47 -32.37 -33.15
CA ASP A 211 -21.71 -32.12 -31.91
C ASP A 211 -21.04 -30.72 -31.84
N GLU A 212 -21.08 -29.92 -32.91
CA GLU A 212 -20.47 -28.57 -32.91
C GLU A 212 -21.23 -27.55 -32.06
N PHE A 213 -22.51 -27.77 -31.76
CA PHE A 213 -23.33 -26.81 -31.02
C PHE A 213 -22.93 -26.69 -29.54
N ASP A 214 -22.36 -27.76 -28.95
CA ASP A 214 -21.89 -27.78 -27.54
C ASP A 214 -20.44 -27.32 -27.38
N LEU A 215 -19.65 -27.26 -28.46
CA LEU A 215 -18.27 -26.74 -28.43
C LEU A 215 -18.19 -25.22 -28.69
N GLN A 216 -19.21 -24.63 -29.33
CA GLN A 216 -19.28 -23.19 -29.55
C GLN A 216 -19.72 -22.43 -28.29
N SER A 217 -20.57 -23.02 -27.45
CA SER A 217 -20.99 -22.47 -26.16
C SER A 217 -19.85 -22.40 -25.14
N GLN A 218 -18.84 -23.28 -25.23
CA GLN A 218 -17.61 -23.19 -24.43
C GLN A 218 -16.60 -22.14 -24.91
N ARG A 219 -16.67 -21.68 -26.17
CA ARG A 219 -15.73 -20.70 -26.73
C ARG A 219 -16.10 -19.25 -26.42
N ASP A 220 -17.38 -18.96 -26.21
CA ASP A 220 -17.90 -17.62 -25.92
C ASP A 220 -17.89 -17.31 -24.40
N THR A 221 -16.76 -17.62 -23.75
CA THR A 221 -16.52 -17.24 -22.34
C THR A 221 -15.38 -16.24 -22.25
N PRO A 222 -15.40 -15.31 -21.28
CA PRO A 222 -14.29 -14.39 -21.06
C PRO A 222 -12.98 -15.13 -20.79
N ASP A 223 -11.85 -14.47 -21.05
CA ASP A 223 -10.52 -14.99 -20.74
C ASP A 223 -10.36 -15.11 -19.21
N GLN A 224 -10.00 -16.30 -18.72
CA GLN A 224 -9.93 -16.59 -17.27
C GLN A 224 -8.89 -15.73 -16.52
N GLU A 225 -7.90 -15.21 -17.25
CA GLU A 225 -6.85 -14.32 -16.76
C GLU A 225 -7.32 -12.87 -16.55
N ILE A 226 -8.46 -12.47 -17.12
CA ILE A 226 -8.93 -11.08 -17.03
C ILE A 226 -9.94 -10.96 -15.88
N GLN A 227 -9.62 -10.10 -14.91
CA GLN A 227 -10.56 -9.76 -13.84
C GLN A 227 -11.67 -8.84 -14.36
N ILE A 228 -12.90 -9.33 -14.34
CA ILE A 228 -14.08 -8.58 -14.78
C ILE A 228 -15.09 -8.51 -13.63
N PRO A 229 -15.55 -7.31 -13.22
CA PRO A 229 -15.04 -5.99 -13.62
C PRO A 229 -13.76 -5.61 -12.86
N GLY A 230 -13.01 -4.63 -13.38
CA GLY A 230 -12.02 -3.90 -12.59
C GLY A 230 -10.56 -4.13 -12.97
N GLU A 231 -10.21 -5.01 -13.93
CA GLU A 231 -8.82 -5.13 -14.39
C GLU A 231 -8.35 -3.83 -15.04
N ALA A 232 -7.19 -3.34 -14.63
CA ALA A 232 -6.57 -2.15 -15.22
C ALA A 232 -5.74 -2.56 -16.45
N VAL A 233 -6.06 -1.97 -17.59
CA VAL A 233 -5.49 -2.32 -18.90
C VAL A 233 -4.97 -1.10 -19.63
N LEU A 234 -4.10 -1.34 -20.60
CA LEU A 234 -3.66 -0.32 -21.56
C LEU A 234 -4.23 -0.64 -22.92
N SER A 235 -5.20 0.16 -23.35
CA SER A 235 -5.91 -0.05 -24.60
C SER A 235 -5.42 0.90 -25.68
N ARG A 236 -5.24 0.36 -26.88
CA ARG A 236 -4.90 1.11 -28.08
C ARG A 236 -6.14 1.81 -28.61
N ASP A 237 -6.08 3.13 -28.75
CA ASP A 237 -7.09 3.87 -29.51
C ASP A 237 -6.96 3.53 -31.00
N LYS A 238 -8.10 3.18 -31.62
CA LYS A 238 -8.19 2.79 -33.04
C LYS A 238 -7.71 3.91 -33.97
N TRP A 239 -7.86 5.17 -33.56
CA TRP A 239 -7.63 6.34 -34.43
C TRP A 239 -6.20 6.86 -34.39
N LYS A 240 -5.58 6.90 -33.21
CA LYS A 240 -4.24 7.47 -33.02
C LYS A 240 -3.14 6.42 -32.88
N GLY A 241 -3.51 5.19 -32.58
CA GLY A 241 -2.56 4.10 -32.34
C GLY A 241 -1.80 4.20 -31.02
N GLU A 242 -2.09 5.21 -30.20
CA GLU A 242 -1.56 5.43 -28.86
C GLU A 242 -2.28 4.55 -27.82
N TYR A 243 -1.58 4.23 -26.72
CA TYR A 243 -2.14 3.45 -25.62
C TYR A 243 -2.64 4.36 -24.50
N TRP A 244 -3.85 4.06 -24.03
CA TRP A 244 -4.57 4.81 -23.01
C TRP A 244 -4.95 3.90 -21.84
N PRO A 245 -4.81 4.35 -20.58
CA PRO A 245 -5.30 3.62 -19.43
C PRO A 245 -6.81 3.43 -19.49
N ALA A 246 -7.26 2.22 -19.22
CA ALA A 246 -8.67 1.87 -19.16
C ALA A 246 -8.91 0.76 -18.14
N THR A 247 -10.16 0.60 -17.72
CA THR A 247 -10.59 -0.47 -16.82
C THR A 247 -11.56 -1.38 -17.57
N VAL A 248 -11.42 -2.70 -17.39
CA VAL A 248 -12.36 -3.67 -17.97
C VAL A 248 -13.68 -3.60 -17.21
N VAL A 249 -14.76 -3.27 -17.91
CA VAL A 249 -16.12 -3.17 -17.33
C VAL A 249 -16.89 -4.48 -17.52
N GLY A 250 -16.71 -5.15 -18.66
CA GLY A 250 -17.51 -6.31 -19.01
C GLY A 250 -17.00 -7.06 -20.23
N TYR A 251 -17.51 -8.27 -20.41
CA TYR A 251 -17.35 -9.06 -21.64
C TYR A 251 -18.56 -8.83 -22.56
N ALA A 252 -18.31 -8.55 -23.83
CA ALA A 252 -19.35 -8.24 -24.83
C ALA A 252 -19.57 -9.37 -25.85
N GLY A 253 -18.93 -10.53 -25.63
CA GLY A 253 -19.06 -11.72 -26.46
C GLY A 253 -17.99 -11.84 -27.55
N LEU A 254 -18.05 -12.96 -28.25
CA LEU A 254 -17.23 -13.28 -29.42
C LEU A 254 -17.82 -12.61 -30.68
N ARG A 255 -17.00 -11.91 -31.47
CA ARG A 255 -17.45 -11.29 -32.73
C ARG A 255 -16.49 -11.57 -33.88
N LEU A 256 -17.06 -11.79 -35.07
CA LEU A 256 -16.29 -11.91 -36.31
C LEU A 256 -15.68 -10.56 -36.70
N CYS A 257 -14.36 -10.51 -36.67
CA CYS A 257 -13.58 -9.31 -36.89
C CYS A 257 -12.75 -9.42 -38.18
N PRO A 258 -12.65 -8.35 -39.00
CA PRO A 258 -11.72 -8.34 -40.13
C PRO A 258 -10.26 -8.44 -39.64
N LEU A 259 -9.49 -9.35 -40.26
CA LEU A 259 -8.05 -9.50 -40.08
C LEU A 259 -7.31 -8.23 -40.50
N ARG A 260 -6.34 -7.81 -39.68
CA ARG A 260 -5.53 -6.62 -39.95
C ARG A 260 -4.46 -6.95 -40.99
N GLY A 261 -4.49 -6.27 -42.14
CA GLY A 261 -3.43 -6.32 -43.15
C GLY A 261 -3.81 -7.14 -44.39
N ARG A 262 -3.70 -6.46 -45.54
CA ARG A 262 -4.00 -6.88 -46.93
C ARG A 262 -5.46 -6.88 -47.35
N LYS A 263 -5.69 -6.26 -48.51
CA LYS A 263 -6.94 -6.10 -49.27
C LYS A 263 -7.56 -7.42 -49.75
N SER A 264 -7.40 -8.54 -49.04
CA SER A 264 -8.07 -9.80 -49.39
C SER A 264 -9.30 -9.97 -48.50
N GLU A 265 -10.44 -9.68 -49.09
CA GLU A 265 -11.76 -9.46 -48.51
C GLU A 265 -12.44 -10.72 -47.90
N ARG A 266 -11.71 -11.75 -47.46
CA ARG A 266 -12.33 -13.07 -47.18
C ARG A 266 -11.94 -13.80 -45.89
N ARG A 267 -11.06 -13.29 -45.03
CA ARG A 267 -10.75 -13.94 -43.74
C ARG A 267 -11.23 -13.08 -42.58
N ARG A 268 -12.36 -13.49 -41.98
CA ARG A 268 -12.84 -12.98 -40.68
C ARG A 268 -12.32 -13.92 -39.61
N VAL A 269 -11.81 -13.37 -38.51
CA VAL A 269 -11.37 -14.14 -37.33
C VAL A 269 -12.32 -13.82 -36.19
N GLU A 270 -12.75 -14.86 -35.50
CA GLU A 270 -13.52 -14.72 -34.27
C GLU A 270 -12.60 -14.12 -33.20
N GLU A 271 -13.02 -12.99 -32.64
CA GLU A 271 -12.24 -12.28 -31.64
C GLU A 271 -13.14 -11.85 -30.49
N LYS A 272 -12.64 -12.06 -29.26
CA LYS A 272 -13.34 -11.68 -28.03
C LYS A 272 -13.39 -10.16 -27.91
N ILE A 273 -14.56 -9.63 -27.59
CA ILE A 273 -14.81 -8.20 -27.40
C ILE A 273 -15.06 -7.92 -25.93
N TYR A 274 -14.40 -6.89 -25.42
CA TYR A 274 -14.53 -6.42 -24.05
C TYR A 274 -15.01 -4.96 -24.04
N ARG A 275 -15.82 -4.62 -23.05
CA ARG A 275 -16.20 -3.24 -22.77
C ARG A 275 -15.17 -2.63 -21.83
N LEU A 276 -14.48 -1.60 -22.30
CA LEU A 276 -13.47 -0.88 -21.53
C LEU A 276 -13.96 0.52 -21.23
N ARG A 277 -13.72 1.00 -20.00
CA ARG A 277 -13.91 2.39 -19.61
C ARG A 277 -12.56 3.09 -19.56
N PHE A 278 -12.36 4.09 -20.41
CA PHE A 278 -11.12 4.86 -20.48
C PHE A 278 -11.05 5.88 -19.34
N CYS A 279 -9.86 6.44 -19.12
CA CYS A 279 -9.62 7.48 -18.11
C CYS A 279 -10.47 8.75 -18.31
N ASP A 280 -11.03 8.99 -19.49
CA ASP A 280 -11.96 10.09 -19.76
C ASP A 280 -13.43 9.73 -19.48
N GLY A 281 -13.67 8.57 -18.86
CA GLY A 281 -15.00 8.06 -18.53
C GLY A 281 -15.75 7.41 -19.70
N LYS A 282 -15.24 7.49 -20.94
CA LYS A 282 -15.92 6.89 -22.09
C LYS A 282 -15.80 5.37 -22.08
N GLU A 283 -16.91 4.71 -22.35
CA GLU A 283 -16.94 3.26 -22.55
C GLU A 283 -16.90 2.91 -24.03
N LEU A 284 -15.99 2.00 -24.40
CA LEU A 284 -15.89 1.49 -25.77
C LEU A 284 -15.75 -0.02 -25.77
N GLU A 285 -16.33 -0.64 -26.80
CA GLU A 285 -16.12 -2.05 -27.09
C GLU A 285 -14.84 -2.23 -27.93
N VAL A 286 -13.90 -2.94 -27.32
CA VAL A 286 -12.54 -3.12 -27.81
C VAL A 286 -12.24 -4.60 -27.92
N ARG A 287 -11.50 -4.97 -28.96
CA ARG A 287 -11.07 -6.35 -29.19
C ARG A 287 -10.00 -6.75 -28.18
N ARG A 288 -9.91 -8.03 -27.82
CA ARG A 288 -8.87 -8.54 -26.91
C ARG A 288 -7.44 -8.18 -27.36
N SER A 289 -7.16 -8.21 -28.67
CA SER A 289 -5.82 -7.86 -29.19
C SER A 289 -5.48 -6.36 -29.12
N TYR A 290 -6.43 -5.51 -28.74
CA TYR A 290 -6.25 -4.06 -28.72
C TYR A 290 -5.85 -3.54 -27.34
N PHE A 291 -5.77 -4.38 -26.32
CA PHE A 291 -5.33 -3.95 -25.00
C PHE A 291 -4.41 -4.96 -24.32
N PHE A 292 -3.57 -4.46 -23.43
CA PHE A 292 -2.66 -5.25 -22.62
C PHE A 292 -3.09 -5.27 -21.15
N THR A 293 -2.93 -6.42 -20.49
CA THR A 293 -3.12 -6.60 -19.04
C THR A 293 -1.79 -6.58 -18.31
N SER A 294 -1.81 -6.48 -16.98
CA SER A 294 -0.61 -6.44 -16.15
C SER A 294 0.29 -7.69 -16.26
N ASP A 295 -0.23 -8.81 -16.76
CA ASP A 295 0.55 -10.04 -16.99
C ASP A 295 1.38 -10.01 -18.30
N GLN A 296 1.18 -9.00 -19.15
CA GLN A 296 1.82 -8.89 -20.46
C GLN A 296 2.98 -7.89 -20.43
N GLU A 297 4.12 -8.23 -21.04
CA GLU A 297 5.30 -7.36 -21.03
C GLU A 297 5.02 -5.99 -21.69
N GLU A 298 4.23 -5.99 -22.75
CA GLU A 298 3.81 -4.80 -23.48
C GLU A 298 3.09 -3.79 -22.58
N PHE A 299 2.39 -4.27 -21.55
CA PHE A 299 1.76 -3.40 -20.57
C PHE A 299 2.76 -2.50 -19.86
N TYR A 300 4.03 -2.89 -19.75
CA TYR A 300 5.07 -2.11 -19.08
C TYR A 300 5.95 -1.31 -20.04
N THR A 301 6.05 -1.75 -21.29
CA THR A 301 7.00 -1.20 -22.27
C THR A 301 6.37 -0.20 -23.23
N VAL A 302 5.06 -0.29 -23.55
CA VAL A 302 4.44 0.64 -24.50
C VAL A 302 4.38 2.05 -23.95
N GLU A 303 4.58 3.04 -24.82
CA GLU A 303 4.39 4.45 -24.46
C GLU A 303 2.90 4.71 -24.20
N VAL A 304 2.59 5.19 -22.98
CA VAL A 304 1.26 5.72 -22.67
C VAL A 304 1.17 7.10 -23.31
N SER A 305 0.02 7.42 -23.91
CA SER A 305 -0.23 8.76 -24.43
C SER A 305 -0.01 9.83 -23.35
N ARG A 306 0.31 11.05 -23.76
CA ARG A 306 0.44 12.19 -22.84
C ARG A 306 -0.93 12.58 -22.30
N LEU A 307 -1.28 11.98 -21.17
CA LEU A 307 -2.48 12.30 -20.43
C LEU A 307 -2.33 13.69 -19.83
N HIS A 308 -3.22 14.60 -20.21
CA HIS A 308 -3.38 15.87 -19.53
C HIS A 308 -4.55 15.67 -18.58
N SER A 309 -4.24 15.33 -17.33
CA SER A 309 -5.26 15.27 -16.29
C SER A 309 -5.78 16.69 -16.09
N THR A 310 -7.05 16.92 -16.41
CA THR A 310 -7.74 18.15 -16.03
C THR A 310 -8.00 18.07 -14.53
N ASN A 311 -6.99 18.40 -13.73
CA ASN A 311 -7.14 18.47 -12.29
C ASN A 311 -8.23 19.51 -11.98
N ILE A 312 -9.25 19.11 -11.21
CA ILE A 312 -10.28 20.04 -10.75
C ILE A 312 -9.54 21.11 -9.95
N SER A 313 -9.54 22.34 -10.46
CA SER A 313 -8.84 23.42 -9.77
C SER A 313 -9.44 23.56 -8.37
N PHE A 314 -8.58 23.68 -7.35
CA PHE A 314 -9.01 23.88 -5.97
C PHE A 314 -10.04 25.02 -5.85
N LYS A 315 -9.92 26.07 -6.68
CA LYS A 315 -10.88 27.17 -6.74
C LYS A 315 -12.31 26.74 -7.08
N ALA A 316 -12.49 25.83 -8.04
CA ALA A 316 -13.80 25.31 -8.40
C ALA A 316 -14.37 24.43 -7.28
N MET A 317 -13.51 23.65 -6.63
CA MET A 317 -13.87 22.82 -5.50
C MET A 317 -14.24 23.65 -4.26
N LEU A 318 -13.53 24.75 -4.03
CA LEU A 318 -13.75 25.64 -2.89
C LEU A 318 -15.19 26.16 -2.85
N LEU A 319 -15.78 26.50 -4.00
CA LEU A 319 -17.19 26.91 -4.07
C LEU A 319 -18.15 25.82 -3.59
N LYS A 320 -17.84 24.55 -3.89
CA LYS A 320 -18.64 23.40 -3.46
C LYS A 320 -18.42 23.11 -1.98
N ILE A 321 -17.19 23.24 -1.50
CA ILE A 321 -16.85 23.14 -0.08
C ILE A 321 -17.60 24.20 0.72
N ASP A 322 -17.60 25.45 0.27
CA ASP A 322 -18.26 26.57 0.93
C ASP A 322 -19.77 26.32 1.12
N ALA A 323 -20.41 25.71 0.12
CA ALA A 323 -21.81 25.32 0.21
C ALA A 323 -22.10 24.26 1.29
N GLN A 324 -21.11 23.44 1.65
CA GLN A 324 -21.24 22.35 2.62
C GLN A 324 -20.66 22.70 4.00
N LEU A 325 -20.00 23.85 4.17
CA LEU A 325 -19.33 24.25 5.42
C LEU A 325 -20.24 24.23 6.65
N TYR A 326 -21.54 24.49 6.49
CA TYR A 326 -22.48 24.44 7.61
C TYR A 326 -22.55 23.04 8.26
N ARG A 327 -22.41 21.96 7.46
CA ARG A 327 -22.37 20.58 7.98
C ARG A 327 -21.07 20.31 8.71
N THR A 328 -19.96 20.80 8.17
CA THR A 328 -18.65 20.75 8.83
C THR A 328 -18.66 21.51 10.16
N ASP A 329 -19.32 22.67 10.20
CA ASP A 329 -19.51 23.45 11.42
C ASP A 329 -20.38 22.70 12.46
N GLU A 330 -21.40 21.93 12.03
CA GLU A 330 -22.17 21.04 12.92
C GLU A 330 -21.30 19.91 13.51
N ILE A 331 -20.44 19.29 12.68
CA ILE A 331 -19.49 18.26 13.13
C ILE A 331 -18.49 18.84 14.14
N MET A 332 -17.97 20.03 13.88
CA MET A 332 -17.03 20.72 14.78
C MET A 332 -17.63 21.03 16.14
N LYS A 333 -18.96 21.21 16.23
CA LYS A 333 -19.70 21.39 17.48
C LYS A 333 -20.09 20.08 18.18
N GLY A 334 -19.80 18.93 17.58
CA GLY A 334 -20.32 17.63 18.04
C GLY A 334 -21.83 17.48 17.87
N GLN A 335 -22.43 18.24 16.93
CA GLN A 335 -23.88 18.30 16.68
C GLN A 335 -24.26 17.70 15.32
N SER A 336 -23.40 16.85 14.76
CA SER A 336 -23.70 16.15 13.50
C SER A 336 -24.99 15.33 13.61
N LYS A 337 -25.71 15.16 12.49
CA LYS A 337 -26.87 14.28 12.41
C LYS A 337 -26.48 12.81 12.23
N ASP A 338 -25.24 12.56 11.84
CA ASP A 338 -24.72 11.22 11.62
C ASP A 338 -24.17 10.63 12.94
N PRO A 339 -24.75 9.53 13.46
CA PRO A 339 -24.31 8.92 14.70
C PRO A 339 -22.87 8.39 14.63
N ASP A 340 -22.41 7.92 13.46
CA ASP A 340 -21.06 7.41 13.30
C ASP A 340 -20.03 8.55 13.36
N LEU A 341 -20.38 9.72 12.80
CA LEU A 341 -19.55 10.92 12.91
C LEU A 341 -19.50 11.46 14.35
N ILE A 342 -20.63 11.42 15.08
CA ILE A 342 -20.65 11.78 16.50
C ILE A 342 -19.70 10.87 17.29
N LEU A 343 -19.78 9.55 17.07
CA LEU A 343 -18.91 8.58 17.74
C LEU A 343 -17.43 8.80 17.39
N LYS A 344 -17.12 9.07 16.12
CA LYS A 344 -15.75 9.38 15.68
C LYS A 344 -15.22 10.66 16.33
N HIS A 345 -16.04 11.72 16.31
CA HIS A 345 -15.74 13.01 16.94
C HIS A 345 -15.45 12.81 18.44
N ASP A 346 -16.36 12.19 19.18
CA ASP A 346 -16.22 11.96 20.61
C ASP A 346 -15.05 11.05 20.94
N SER A 347 -14.85 9.98 20.19
CA SER A 347 -13.71 9.08 20.39
C SER A 347 -12.40 9.84 20.22
N PHE A 348 -12.24 10.60 19.13
CA PHE A 348 -11.00 11.34 18.86
C PHE A 348 -10.72 12.37 19.96
N LEU A 349 -11.73 13.14 20.37
CA LEU A 349 -11.56 14.19 21.37
C LEU A 349 -11.27 13.61 22.76
N ASN A 350 -11.91 12.50 23.15
CA ASN A 350 -11.80 11.95 24.50
C ASN A 350 -10.67 10.92 24.70
N CYS A 351 -10.22 10.22 23.65
CA CYS A 351 -9.31 9.08 23.81
C CYS A 351 -8.06 9.22 22.94
N THR A 352 -6.90 9.30 23.58
CA THR A 352 -5.59 9.36 22.90
C THR A 352 -5.33 8.11 22.06
N LYS A 353 -5.77 6.92 22.51
CA LYS A 353 -5.61 5.66 21.77
C LYS A 353 -6.41 5.61 20.46
N SER A 354 -7.53 6.31 20.37
CA SER A 354 -8.27 6.40 19.10
C SER A 354 -7.69 7.42 18.13
N ARG A 355 -6.91 8.40 18.60
CA ARG A 355 -6.19 9.32 17.71
C ARG A 355 -5.11 8.60 16.90
N ALA A 356 -4.56 7.50 17.43
CA ALA A 356 -3.58 6.68 16.73
C ALA A 356 -4.19 5.77 15.64
N LYS A 357 -5.52 5.68 15.53
CA LYS A 357 -6.17 4.82 14.52
C LYS A 357 -6.33 5.58 13.22
N ILE A 358 -5.48 5.28 12.25
CA ILE A 358 -5.65 5.75 10.87
C ILE A 358 -6.99 5.22 10.35
N PRO A 359 -7.85 6.07 9.76
CA PRO A 359 -9.05 5.60 9.08
C PRO A 359 -8.65 4.61 7.98
N GLN A 360 -8.96 3.32 8.17
CA GLN A 360 -8.57 2.25 7.24
C GLN A 360 -9.32 2.34 5.90
N ASP A 361 -10.50 2.97 5.89
CA ASP A 361 -11.40 2.96 4.73
C ASP A 361 -11.45 4.29 3.95
N VAL A 362 -10.63 5.28 4.30
CA VAL A 362 -10.68 6.59 3.64
C VAL A 362 -10.04 6.51 2.28
N ARG A 363 -10.89 6.59 1.24
CA ARG A 363 -10.50 6.70 -0.16
C ARG A 363 -11.08 8.00 -0.71
N TYR A 364 -10.25 8.73 -1.45
CA TYR A 364 -10.59 10.03 -2.01
C TYR A 364 -10.90 9.95 -3.52
N GLY A 365 -11.16 8.75 -4.05
CA GLY A 365 -11.51 8.55 -5.45
C GLY A 365 -10.50 9.18 -6.42
N HIS A 366 -11.02 10.02 -7.31
CA HIS A 366 -10.29 10.78 -8.32
C HIS A 366 -9.69 12.12 -7.82
N TYR A 367 -9.88 12.49 -6.55
CA TYR A 367 -9.30 13.72 -6.03
C TYR A 367 -7.80 13.57 -5.78
N SER A 368 -7.00 14.43 -6.40
CA SER A 368 -5.54 14.39 -6.25
C SER A 368 -5.09 14.69 -4.82
N GLU A 369 -3.96 14.14 -4.41
CA GLU A 369 -3.35 14.41 -3.10
C GLU A 369 -3.12 15.90 -2.85
N GLU A 370 -2.70 16.65 -3.87
CA GLU A 370 -2.55 18.11 -3.80
C GLU A 370 -3.88 18.80 -3.48
N THR A 371 -4.98 18.33 -4.08
CA THR A 371 -6.32 18.84 -3.81
C THR A 371 -6.72 18.55 -2.37
N ILE A 372 -6.56 17.30 -1.92
CA ILE A 372 -6.86 16.89 -0.53
C ILE A 372 -6.06 17.71 0.48
N GLN A 373 -4.78 17.95 0.22
CA GLN A 373 -3.93 18.78 1.07
C GLN A 373 -4.45 20.22 1.15
N LYS A 374 -4.80 20.84 0.01
CA LYS A 374 -5.37 22.20 -0.03
C LYS A 374 -6.70 22.31 0.71
N ILE A 375 -7.55 21.29 0.64
CA ILE A 375 -8.79 21.22 1.43
C ILE A 375 -8.45 21.22 2.91
N GLY A 376 -7.53 20.35 3.34
CA GLY A 376 -7.11 20.26 4.73
C GLY A 376 -6.48 21.55 5.24
N ASP A 377 -5.64 22.21 4.44
CA ASP A 377 -5.04 23.50 4.78
C ASP A 377 -6.11 24.60 4.91
N TYR A 378 -7.10 24.64 4.02
CA TYR A 378 -8.23 25.56 4.11
C TYR A 378 -9.08 25.36 5.37
N LEU A 379 -9.40 24.11 5.71
CA LEU A 379 -10.14 23.79 6.93
C LEU A 379 -9.30 24.08 8.19
N ALA A 380 -7.99 23.84 8.14
CA ALA A 380 -7.06 24.19 9.21
C ALA A 380 -7.02 25.69 9.44
N GLU A 381 -6.91 26.48 8.38
CA GLU A 381 -6.97 27.94 8.47
C GLU A 381 -8.29 28.39 9.09
N ARG A 382 -9.43 27.83 8.66
CA ARG A 382 -10.76 28.19 9.18
C ARG A 382 -10.93 27.85 10.67
N TYR A 383 -10.57 26.64 11.11
CA TYR A 383 -10.90 26.14 12.45
C TYR A 383 -9.78 26.27 13.48
N MET A 384 -8.52 26.39 13.06
CA MET A 384 -7.39 26.52 13.97
C MET A 384 -7.02 27.99 14.25
N THR A 385 -7.48 28.94 13.43
CA THR A 385 -7.23 30.37 13.69
C THR A 385 -8.19 30.94 14.74
N ALA A 386 -7.63 31.73 15.66
CA ALA A 386 -8.28 32.13 16.90
C ALA A 386 -9.49 33.08 16.75
N THR A 387 -9.69 33.68 15.58
CA THR A 387 -10.71 34.72 15.34
C THR A 387 -12.12 34.18 15.10
N VAL A 388 -12.25 32.91 14.70
CA VAL A 388 -13.56 32.27 14.41
C VAL A 388 -13.90 31.18 15.44
N SER A 389 -12.92 30.76 16.26
CA SER A 389 -12.92 29.49 16.98
C SER A 389 -13.92 29.33 18.14
N PHE A 390 -14.37 30.38 18.83
CA PHE A 390 -15.04 30.15 20.14
C PHE A 390 -16.52 29.72 20.04
N TYR A 391 -17.21 30.04 18.95
CA TYR A 391 -18.65 29.72 18.80
C TYR A 391 -18.94 28.51 17.91
N PHE A 392 -17.94 28.05 17.15
CA PHE A 392 -18.12 27.03 16.11
C PHE A 392 -17.40 25.71 16.38
N VAL A 393 -16.70 25.60 17.51
CA VAL A 393 -15.81 24.48 17.79
C VAL A 393 -16.05 23.94 19.20
N ASP A 394 -16.10 22.62 19.33
CA ASP A 394 -16.15 21.94 20.62
C ASP A 394 -14.96 22.37 21.49
N SER A 395 -15.23 22.78 22.73
CA SER A 395 -14.22 23.21 23.69
C SER A 395 -13.07 22.19 23.92
N ARG A 396 -13.34 20.89 23.72
CA ARG A 396 -12.34 19.81 23.83
C ARG A 396 -11.35 19.86 22.67
N PHE A 397 -11.76 20.29 21.48
CA PHE A 397 -10.86 20.46 20.34
C PHE A 397 -9.83 21.56 20.60
N SER A 398 -10.23 22.67 21.25
CA SER A 398 -9.31 23.75 21.63
C SER A 398 -8.24 23.33 22.64
N LYS A 399 -8.45 22.23 23.37
CA LYS A 399 -7.48 21.65 24.30
C LYS A 399 -6.43 20.77 23.61
N LEU A 400 -6.63 20.44 22.34
CA LEU A 400 -5.69 19.64 21.56
C LEU A 400 -4.47 20.47 21.15
N ASN A 401 -3.31 19.81 21.07
CA ASN A 401 -2.13 20.44 20.48
C ASN A 401 -2.31 20.64 18.96
N GLU A 402 -1.42 21.41 18.35
CA GLU A 402 -1.53 21.75 16.92
C GLU A 402 -1.54 20.52 16.01
N SER A 403 -0.66 19.53 16.29
CA SER A 403 -0.59 18.29 15.52
C SER A 403 -1.90 17.50 15.60
N GLN A 404 -2.47 17.37 16.80
CA GLN A 404 -3.74 16.67 17.03
C GLN A 404 -4.92 17.37 16.38
N ARG A 405 -4.94 18.71 16.34
CA ARG A 405 -5.96 19.47 15.63
C ARG A 405 -5.86 19.26 14.12
N ARG A 406 -4.64 19.31 13.58
CA ARG A 406 -4.39 19.01 12.17
C ARG A 406 -4.79 17.58 11.83
N GLN A 407 -4.45 16.62 12.69
CA GLN A 407 -4.83 15.24 12.51
C GLN A 407 -6.35 15.06 12.49
N TYR A 408 -7.08 15.68 13.43
CA TYR A 408 -8.54 15.67 13.44
C TYR A 408 -9.12 16.18 12.11
N ILE A 409 -8.56 17.26 11.57
CA ILE A 409 -8.99 17.82 10.28
C ILE A 409 -8.82 16.78 9.17
N PHE A 410 -7.66 16.14 9.05
CA PHE A 410 -7.39 15.19 7.98
C PHE A 410 -8.06 13.81 8.16
N ASP A 411 -8.33 13.39 9.40
CA ASP A 411 -8.89 12.07 9.67
C ASP A 411 -10.43 12.08 9.76
N ILE A 412 -11.03 13.24 10.04
CA ILE A 412 -12.49 13.38 10.21
C ILE A 412 -13.07 14.38 9.21
N LEU A 413 -12.58 15.63 9.17
CA LEU A 413 -13.25 16.67 8.39
C LEU A 413 -12.99 16.56 6.88
N VAL A 414 -11.76 16.29 6.46
CA VAL A 414 -11.40 16.18 5.05
C VAL A 414 -12.12 15.01 4.36
N PRO A 415 -12.17 13.79 4.93
CA PRO A 415 -13.00 12.71 4.38
C PRO A 415 -14.46 13.10 4.25
N GLU A 416 -15.01 13.75 5.27
CA GLU A 416 -16.42 14.09 5.31
C GLU A 416 -16.79 15.21 4.32
N ILE A 417 -15.98 16.26 4.21
CA ILE A 417 -16.27 17.32 3.24
C ILE A 417 -16.14 16.81 1.80
N VAL A 418 -15.17 15.94 1.53
CA VAL A 418 -15.01 15.31 0.23
C VAL A 418 -16.24 14.46 -0.07
N TRP A 419 -16.66 13.62 0.87
CA TRP A 419 -17.90 12.85 0.77
C TRP A 419 -19.11 13.72 0.46
N LEU A 420 -19.32 14.79 1.23
CA LEU A 420 -20.45 15.70 1.06
C LEU A 420 -20.45 16.39 -0.31
N VAL A 421 -19.29 16.85 -0.78
CA VAL A 421 -19.15 17.47 -2.11
C VAL A 421 -19.44 16.45 -3.20
N THR A 422 -18.91 15.23 -3.10
CA THR A 422 -19.15 14.18 -4.10
C THR A 422 -20.62 13.76 -4.11
N VAL A 423 -21.29 13.62 -2.96
CA VAL A 423 -22.73 13.32 -2.90
C VAL A 423 -23.53 14.41 -3.63
N GLU A 424 -23.20 15.68 -3.41
CA GLU A 424 -23.86 16.80 -4.08
C GLU A 424 -23.66 16.75 -5.61
N GLU A 425 -22.46 16.39 -6.08
CA GLU A 425 -22.17 16.22 -7.52
C GLU A 425 -23.04 15.14 -8.17
N TYR A 426 -23.37 14.08 -7.44
CA TYR A 426 -24.21 12.98 -7.91
C TYR A 426 -25.71 13.20 -7.67
N MET A 427 -26.14 14.30 -7.05
CA MET A 427 -27.57 14.59 -6.86
C MET A 427 -28.28 14.75 -8.21
N GLU A 428 -27.73 15.56 -9.11
CA GLU A 428 -28.31 15.79 -10.44
C GLU A 428 -28.36 14.50 -11.28
N GLU A 429 -27.32 13.66 -11.19
CA GLU A 429 -27.28 12.38 -11.89
C GLU A 429 -28.30 11.39 -11.31
N ALA A 430 -28.46 11.34 -9.99
CA ALA A 430 -29.46 10.50 -9.33
C ALA A 430 -30.90 10.92 -9.69
N GLU A 431 -31.16 12.23 -9.77
CA GLU A 431 -32.45 12.76 -10.24
C GLU A 431 -32.74 12.38 -11.69
N GLY A 432 -31.72 12.34 -12.54
CA GLY A 432 -31.86 11.92 -13.94
C GLY A 432 -32.12 10.42 -14.13
N GLN A 433 -31.69 9.57 -13.20
CA GLN A 433 -31.85 8.12 -13.27
C GLN A 433 -33.18 7.62 -12.68
N LEU A 434 -33.79 8.38 -11.78
CA LEU A 434 -35.04 7.99 -11.12
C LEU A 434 -36.29 8.49 -11.86
N PRO A 435 -37.44 7.79 -11.73
CA PRO A 435 -38.70 8.26 -12.27
C PRO A 435 -39.06 9.66 -11.73
N LYS A 436 -39.65 10.51 -12.58
CA LYS A 436 -40.14 11.82 -12.16
C LYS A 436 -41.18 11.66 -11.04
N GLY A 437 -40.93 12.32 -9.91
CA GLY A 437 -41.79 12.23 -8.72
C GLY A 437 -41.31 11.25 -7.65
N SER A 438 -40.11 10.69 -7.78
CA SER A 438 -39.46 9.93 -6.71
C SER A 438 -39.19 10.81 -5.49
N ASP A 439 -39.22 10.21 -4.30
CA ASP A 439 -39.00 10.95 -3.06
C ASP A 439 -37.56 11.48 -2.99
N GLN A 440 -37.38 12.68 -2.43
CA GLN A 440 -36.04 13.30 -2.29
C GLN A 440 -35.06 12.43 -1.49
N GLU A 441 -35.58 11.60 -0.59
CA GLU A 441 -34.78 10.67 0.19
C GLU A 441 -34.20 9.55 -0.68
N GLU A 442 -34.99 9.01 -1.62
CA GLU A 442 -34.53 7.98 -2.56
C GLU A 442 -33.46 8.51 -3.52
N VAL A 443 -33.65 9.74 -4.02
CA VAL A 443 -32.65 10.45 -4.83
C VAL A 443 -31.34 10.58 -4.06
N ARG A 444 -31.42 11.03 -2.81
CA ARG A 444 -30.24 11.25 -1.97
C ARG A 444 -29.52 9.94 -1.64
N ASP A 445 -30.25 8.86 -1.41
CA ASP A 445 -29.66 7.55 -1.14
C ASP A 445 -29.05 6.91 -2.37
N LEU A 446 -29.59 7.16 -3.57
CA LEU A 446 -28.92 6.82 -4.82
C LEU A 446 -27.64 7.64 -5.00
N ALA A 447 -27.68 8.96 -4.79
CA ALA A 447 -26.51 9.83 -4.89
C ALA A 447 -25.38 9.41 -3.92
N LYS A 448 -25.73 9.06 -2.66
CA LYS A 448 -24.77 8.49 -1.69
C LYS A 448 -24.13 7.21 -2.21
N ARG A 449 -24.91 6.29 -2.79
CA ARG A 449 -24.37 5.04 -3.35
C ARG A 449 -23.40 5.32 -4.50
N LEU A 450 -23.77 6.21 -5.42
CA LEU A 450 -22.91 6.61 -6.54
C LEU A 450 -21.62 7.27 -6.06
N ALA A 451 -21.71 8.20 -5.11
CA ALA A 451 -20.55 8.85 -4.50
C ALA A 451 -19.64 7.84 -3.78
N ALA A 452 -20.20 6.84 -3.09
CA ALA A 452 -19.41 5.82 -2.39
C ALA A 452 -18.64 4.93 -3.37
N GLU A 453 -19.26 4.60 -4.50
CA GLU A 453 -18.58 3.88 -5.57
C GLU A 453 -17.47 4.73 -6.19
N GLU A 454 -17.73 6.01 -6.44
CA GLU A 454 -16.76 6.91 -7.05
C GLU A 454 -15.54 7.14 -6.16
N LEU A 455 -15.75 7.39 -4.86
CA LEU A 455 -14.64 7.54 -3.92
C LEU A 455 -13.84 6.25 -3.71
N LYS A 456 -14.46 5.07 -3.93
CA LYS A 456 -13.75 3.79 -3.90
C LYS A 456 -12.93 3.51 -5.14
N ARG A 457 -13.28 4.11 -6.29
CA ARG A 457 -12.57 3.94 -7.55
C ARG A 457 -11.23 4.67 -7.49
N ILE A 458 -10.16 3.89 -7.54
CA ILE A 458 -8.82 4.44 -7.74
C ILE A 458 -8.73 4.91 -9.19
N ASP A 459 -8.17 6.10 -9.42
CA ASP A 459 -7.90 6.59 -10.77
C ASP A 459 -7.11 5.53 -11.56
N VAL A 460 -7.64 5.15 -12.71
CA VAL A 460 -7.04 4.11 -13.56
C VAL A 460 -5.64 4.52 -14.03
N VAL A 461 -5.39 5.81 -14.21
CA VAL A 461 -4.08 6.37 -14.57
C VAL A 461 -3.09 6.15 -13.45
N ASP A 462 -3.46 6.47 -12.21
CA ASP A 462 -2.62 6.26 -11.03
C ASP A 462 -2.35 4.77 -10.82
N ARG A 463 -3.38 3.92 -10.96
CA ARG A 463 -3.24 2.47 -10.85
C ARG A 463 -2.28 1.90 -11.90
N VAL A 464 -2.42 2.28 -13.17
CA VAL A 464 -1.51 1.86 -14.25
C VAL A 464 -0.08 2.37 -14.01
N THR A 465 0.05 3.62 -13.56
CA THR A 465 1.36 4.24 -13.26
C THR A 465 2.06 3.53 -12.11
N ALA A 466 1.36 3.26 -11.01
CA ALA A 466 1.88 2.54 -9.85
C ALA A 466 2.36 1.12 -10.22
N MET A 467 1.58 0.38 -11.02
CA MET A 467 1.97 -0.95 -11.51
C MET A 467 3.25 -0.87 -12.36
N ARG A 468 3.38 0.14 -13.22
CA ARG A 468 4.56 0.33 -14.06
C ARG A 468 5.81 0.74 -13.29
N VAL A 469 5.69 1.64 -12.31
CA VAL A 469 6.81 2.06 -11.45
C VAL A 469 7.34 0.88 -10.63
N ARG A 470 6.44 0.05 -10.10
CA ARG A 470 6.80 -1.15 -9.34
C ARG A 470 7.63 -2.13 -10.18
N ASN A 471 7.29 -2.31 -11.46
CA ASN A 471 8.03 -3.20 -12.34
C ASN A 471 9.41 -2.63 -12.74
N LYS A 472 9.53 -1.33 -13.03
CA LYS A 472 10.84 -0.70 -13.34
C LYS A 472 11.85 -0.86 -12.20
N ARG A 473 11.40 -0.69 -10.95
CA ARG A 473 12.24 -0.93 -9.75
C ARG A 473 12.67 -2.39 -9.58
N SER A 474 11.95 -3.32 -10.21
CA SER A 474 12.24 -4.76 -10.20
C SER A 474 13.22 -5.14 -11.31
N GLY A 475 13.11 -4.50 -12.49
CA GLY A 475 13.96 -4.74 -13.66
C GLY A 475 15.35 -4.10 -13.59
N GLU A 476 15.51 -2.90 -13.02
CA GLU A 476 16.83 -2.25 -12.84
C GLU A 476 17.74 -2.94 -11.79
N ARG A 477 17.29 -4.07 -11.23
CA ARG A 477 18.01 -4.85 -10.21
C ARG A 477 18.33 -6.28 -10.67
N GLN A 478 18.00 -6.63 -11.92
CA GLN A 478 18.56 -7.78 -12.63
C GLN A 478 19.78 -7.32 -13.43
#